data_AF-A0A919DIV5-F1
#
_entry.id   AF-A0A919DIV5-F1
#
_cell.length_a   1.000
_cell.length_b   1.000
_cell.length_c   1.000
_cell.angle_alpha   90.00
_cell.angle_beta   90.00
_cell.angle_gamma   90.00
#
_symmetry.space_group_name_H-M   'P 1'
#
loop_
_entity.id
_entity.type
_entity.pdbx_description
1 polymer ?
#
loop_
_entity_poly.entity_id
_entity_poly.type
_entity_poly.pdbx_seq_one_letter_code
_entity_poly.pdbx_strand_id
1 'polypeptide(L)'
;MDGVAPPGLESALAVAARMCHALREHGLLVPPLGLECDWFVHGTGGIGVTTRLSPRCPLDASELPARVLTTRPMGFPDAQVGSILVVGSGTWIDAAGEKRREHRLVELTVAPDAPGIWAELAVFHDIWGPFDFRGLPHPDIEKQNAPRLAAALQSLDALLGVSAEPGDPTYFGTAEGHGIKPPEVIDGRGPDLTDLL
;
A
#
# COMPACT_ATOMS: atom_id res chain seq x y z
N MET A 1 2.36 -4.75 -28.26
CA MET A 1 1.81 -4.18 -27.01
C MET A 1 1.87 -5.33 -26.03
N ASP A 2 3.06 -5.61 -25.50
CA ASP A 2 3.32 -6.78 -24.66
C ASP A 2 3.95 -6.25 -23.38
N GLY A 3 3.18 -6.23 -22.28
CA GLY A 3 3.67 -5.69 -21.01
C GLY A 3 2.63 -5.48 -19.92
N VAL A 4 1.33 -5.41 -20.27
CA VAL A 4 0.26 -5.27 -19.26
C VAL A 4 -0.19 -6.66 -18.81
N ALA A 5 -0.12 -6.92 -17.50
CA ALA A 5 -0.64 -8.16 -16.92
C ALA A 5 -2.14 -8.29 -17.22
N PRO A 6 -2.64 -9.49 -17.57
CA PRO A 6 -4.06 -9.65 -17.90
C PRO A 6 -4.93 -9.31 -16.68
N PRO A 7 -6.16 -8.81 -16.88
CA PRO A 7 -7.08 -8.54 -15.78
C PRO A 7 -7.51 -9.84 -15.09
N GLY A 8 -8.00 -9.72 -13.87
CA GLY A 8 -8.52 -10.85 -13.08
C GLY A 8 -7.76 -11.12 -11.78
N LEU A 9 -8.45 -11.82 -10.87
CA LEU A 9 -8.01 -12.06 -9.50
C LEU A 9 -6.66 -12.77 -9.40
N GLU A 10 -6.43 -13.80 -10.23
CA GLU A 10 -5.16 -14.54 -10.23
C GLU A 10 -3.98 -13.64 -10.59
N SER A 11 -4.12 -12.83 -11.63
CA SER A 11 -3.09 -11.90 -12.07
C SER A 11 -2.88 -10.76 -11.07
N ALA A 12 -3.95 -10.23 -10.47
CA ALA A 12 -3.86 -9.25 -9.38
C ALA A 12 -3.09 -9.80 -8.17
N LEU A 13 -3.38 -11.03 -7.75
CA LEU A 13 -2.66 -11.70 -6.66
C LEU A 13 -1.18 -11.94 -7.00
N ALA A 14 -0.87 -12.32 -8.24
CA ALA A 14 0.51 -12.48 -8.70
C ALA A 14 1.28 -11.14 -8.73
N VAL A 15 0.63 -10.06 -9.19
CA VAL A 15 1.21 -8.70 -9.15
C VAL A 15 1.42 -8.27 -7.69
N ALA A 16 0.42 -8.45 -6.83
CA ALA A 16 0.53 -8.15 -5.41
C ALA A 16 1.69 -8.91 -4.74
N ALA A 17 1.88 -10.20 -5.07
CA ALA A 17 2.98 -11.01 -4.57
C ALA A 17 4.35 -10.43 -4.94
N ARG A 18 4.51 -10.03 -6.21
CA ARG A 18 5.74 -9.40 -6.75
C ARG A 18 6.01 -8.04 -6.09
N MET A 19 4.99 -7.21 -5.94
CA MET A 19 5.13 -5.92 -5.25
C MET A 19 5.45 -6.09 -3.75
N CYS A 20 4.80 -7.04 -3.07
CA CYS A 20 5.13 -7.39 -1.69
C CYS A 20 6.59 -7.82 -1.54
N HIS A 21 7.13 -8.56 -2.51
CA HIS A 21 8.54 -8.93 -2.50
C HIS A 21 9.45 -7.70 -2.54
N ALA A 22 9.22 -6.77 -3.48
CA ALA A 22 10.00 -5.54 -3.59
C ALA A 22 9.89 -4.67 -2.32
N LEU A 23 8.68 -4.50 -1.77
CA LEU A 23 8.46 -3.77 -0.52
C LEU A 23 9.19 -4.41 0.67
N ARG A 24 9.27 -5.75 0.70
CA ARG A 24 9.96 -6.50 1.75
C ARG A 24 11.48 -6.31 1.72
N GLU A 25 12.09 -6.20 0.54
CA GLU A 25 13.53 -5.93 0.41
C GLU A 25 13.93 -4.62 1.09
N HIS A 26 13.01 -3.65 1.09
CA HIS A 26 13.17 -2.37 1.78
C HIS A 26 12.52 -2.32 3.16
N GLY A 27 12.07 -3.46 3.71
CA GLY A 27 11.48 -3.59 5.04
C GLY A 27 10.14 -2.87 5.24
N LEU A 28 9.44 -2.52 4.17
CA LEU A 28 8.17 -1.78 4.23
C LEU A 28 6.96 -2.68 4.47
N LEU A 29 7.00 -3.91 3.95
CA LEU A 29 5.94 -4.89 4.13
C LEU A 29 6.53 -6.28 4.36
N VAL A 30 6.38 -6.81 5.58
CA VAL A 30 6.96 -8.08 6.03
C VAL A 30 5.89 -9.08 6.47
N PRO A 31 6.10 -10.39 6.25
CA PRO A 31 5.20 -11.42 6.75
C PRO A 31 5.04 -11.44 8.28
N PRO A 32 3.93 -11.99 8.81
CA PRO A 32 2.79 -12.55 8.08
C PRO A 32 1.91 -11.47 7.42
N LEU A 33 1.34 -11.80 6.26
CA LEU A 33 0.45 -10.91 5.51
C LEU A 33 -1.02 -11.35 5.69
N GLY A 34 -1.90 -10.38 5.82
CA GLY A 34 -3.35 -10.51 5.69
C GLY A 34 -3.81 -10.02 4.32
N LEU A 35 -4.99 -10.48 3.92
CA LEU A 35 -5.69 -10.04 2.73
C LEU A 35 -7.04 -9.49 3.15
N GLU A 36 -7.40 -8.30 2.70
CA GLU A 36 -8.76 -7.77 2.78
C GLU A 36 -9.29 -7.63 1.36
N CYS A 37 -10.44 -8.24 1.09
CA CYS A 37 -11.07 -8.22 -0.22
C CYS A 37 -12.37 -7.45 -0.15
N ASP A 38 -12.46 -6.36 -0.91
CA ASP A 38 -13.72 -5.66 -1.12
C ASP A 38 -14.49 -6.30 -2.25
N TRP A 39 -15.81 -6.38 -2.08
CA TRP A 39 -16.70 -6.99 -3.03
C TRP A 39 -17.52 -5.93 -3.76
N PHE A 40 -17.74 -6.15 -5.06
CA PHE A 40 -18.59 -5.30 -5.89
C PHE A 40 -19.50 -6.15 -6.79
N VAL A 41 -20.61 -5.56 -7.22
CA VAL A 41 -21.49 -6.12 -8.25
C VAL A 41 -21.54 -5.15 -9.43
N HIS A 42 -21.27 -5.65 -10.64
CA HIS A 42 -21.29 -4.82 -11.84
C HIS A 42 -22.63 -4.10 -12.01
N GLY A 43 -22.59 -2.80 -12.29
CA GLY A 43 -23.78 -1.95 -12.41
C GLY A 43 -24.41 -1.51 -11.09
N THR A 44 -24.03 -2.11 -9.96
CA THR A 44 -24.47 -1.69 -8.61
C THR A 44 -23.35 -0.96 -7.84
N GLY A 45 -22.09 -1.32 -8.11
CA GLY A 45 -20.92 -0.80 -7.39
C GLY A 45 -20.53 -1.68 -6.21
N GLY A 46 -19.77 -1.11 -5.28
CA GLY A 46 -19.36 -1.78 -4.04
C GLY A 46 -20.58 -2.16 -3.20
N ILE A 47 -20.56 -3.38 -2.63
CA ILE A 47 -21.70 -3.89 -1.84
C ILE A 47 -21.57 -3.62 -0.34
N GLY A 48 -20.54 -2.88 0.09
CA GLY A 48 -20.29 -2.55 1.50
C GLY A 48 -19.90 -3.76 2.36
N VAL A 49 -19.41 -4.84 1.74
CA VAL A 49 -18.93 -6.04 2.43
C VAL A 49 -17.46 -6.25 2.08
N THR A 50 -16.66 -6.51 3.11
CA THR A 50 -15.24 -6.84 3.01
C THR A 50 -15.00 -8.19 3.67
N THR A 51 -14.23 -9.07 3.02
CA THR A 51 -13.77 -10.32 3.63
C THR A 51 -12.30 -10.20 3.99
N ARG A 52 -11.95 -10.50 5.25
CA ARG A 52 -10.56 -10.61 5.69
C ARG A 52 -10.09 -12.06 5.74
N LEU A 53 -8.92 -12.31 5.18
CA LEU A 53 -8.25 -13.60 5.14
C LEU A 53 -6.85 -13.51 5.73
N SER A 54 -6.41 -14.58 6.36
CA SER A 54 -5.00 -14.77 6.76
C SER A 54 -4.42 -15.91 5.93
N PRO A 55 -3.97 -15.65 4.69
CA PRO A 55 -3.42 -16.69 3.83
C PRO A 55 -2.21 -17.34 4.50
N ARG A 56 -2.20 -18.68 4.53
CA ARG A 56 -1.08 -19.50 5.01
C ARG A 56 -0.15 -19.94 3.88
N CYS A 57 -0.44 -19.50 2.66
CA CYS A 57 0.29 -19.76 1.44
C CYS A 57 0.80 -18.42 0.88
N PRO A 58 1.78 -18.44 -0.04
CA PRO A 58 2.15 -17.28 -0.85
C PRO A 58 0.93 -16.66 -1.56
N LEU A 59 1.01 -15.36 -1.88
CA LEU A 59 -0.07 -14.65 -2.57
C LEU A 59 -0.23 -15.14 -4.03
N ASP A 60 0.84 -15.63 -4.65
CA ASP A 60 0.87 -16.21 -6.00
C ASP A 60 0.61 -17.73 -6.03
N ALA A 61 0.17 -18.31 -4.92
CA ALA A 61 -0.22 -19.72 -4.87
C ALA A 61 -1.47 -19.97 -5.73
N SER A 62 -1.45 -21.01 -6.57
CA SER A 62 -2.50 -21.29 -7.55
C SER A 62 -3.86 -21.59 -6.92
N GLU A 63 -3.89 -22.06 -5.67
CA GLU A 63 -5.13 -22.31 -4.94
C GLU A 63 -5.74 -21.05 -4.29
N LEU A 64 -4.98 -19.96 -4.13
CA LEU A 64 -5.43 -18.78 -3.41
C LEU A 64 -6.62 -18.07 -4.09
N PRO A 65 -6.65 -17.86 -5.42
CA PRO A 65 -7.81 -17.25 -6.08
C PRO A 65 -9.10 -18.00 -5.78
N ALA A 66 -9.09 -19.33 -5.90
CA ALA A 66 -10.24 -20.17 -5.60
C ALA A 66 -10.69 -20.01 -4.14
N ARG A 67 -9.74 -20.00 -3.19
CA ARG A 67 -10.03 -19.79 -1.77
C ARG A 67 -10.65 -18.41 -1.50
N VAL A 68 -10.16 -17.34 -2.12
CA VAL A 68 -10.78 -16.01 -2.02
C VAL A 68 -12.23 -16.06 -2.52
N LEU A 69 -12.48 -16.69 -3.67
CA LEU A 69 -13.82 -16.80 -4.23
C LEU A 69 -14.79 -17.64 -3.36
N THR A 70 -14.30 -18.63 -2.59
CA THR A 70 -15.15 -19.34 -1.62
C THR A 70 -15.65 -18.47 -0.47
N THR A 71 -15.07 -17.28 -0.30
CA THR A 71 -15.47 -16.32 0.75
C THR A 71 -16.41 -15.22 0.26
N ARG A 72 -16.94 -15.38 -0.97
CA ARG A 72 -17.95 -14.49 -1.55
C ARG A 72 -19.18 -14.43 -0.63
N PRO A 73 -19.72 -13.22 -0.34
CA PRO A 73 -20.93 -13.08 0.45
C PRO A 73 -22.12 -13.81 -0.18
N MET A 74 -22.78 -14.69 0.59
CA MET A 74 -23.90 -15.51 0.09
C MET A 74 -25.08 -14.67 -0.44
N GLY A 75 -25.29 -13.47 0.12
CA GLY A 75 -26.33 -12.54 -0.33
C GLY A 75 -26.06 -11.89 -1.69
N PHE A 76 -24.85 -12.07 -2.24
CA PHE A 76 -24.40 -11.46 -3.49
C PHE A 76 -23.63 -12.50 -4.34
N PRO A 77 -24.33 -13.49 -4.93
CA PRO A 77 -23.69 -14.59 -5.64
C PRO A 77 -22.89 -14.14 -6.88
N ASP A 78 -23.25 -13.00 -7.46
CA ASP A 78 -22.59 -12.40 -8.62
C ASP A 78 -21.47 -11.41 -8.23
N ALA A 79 -21.18 -11.26 -6.94
CA ALA A 79 -20.14 -10.35 -6.49
C ALA A 79 -18.75 -10.79 -6.95
N GLN A 80 -17.98 -9.82 -7.41
CA GLN A 80 -16.59 -9.97 -7.82
C GLN A 80 -15.70 -9.23 -6.83
N VAL A 81 -14.42 -9.59 -6.80
CA VAL A 81 -13.43 -8.87 -6.00
C VAL A 81 -13.16 -7.55 -6.71
N GLY A 82 -13.44 -6.42 -6.05
CA GLY A 82 -13.18 -5.08 -6.58
C GLY A 82 -11.76 -4.62 -6.29
N SER A 83 -11.25 -4.93 -5.09
CA SER A 83 -9.88 -4.63 -4.70
C SER A 83 -9.38 -5.63 -3.67
N ILE A 84 -8.07 -5.72 -3.58
CA ILE A 84 -7.32 -6.56 -2.66
C ILE A 84 -6.38 -5.65 -1.89
N LEU A 85 -6.63 -5.46 -0.61
CA LEU A 85 -5.71 -4.79 0.30
C LEU A 85 -4.82 -5.84 0.97
N VAL A 86 -3.50 -5.72 0.77
CA VAL A 86 -2.51 -6.51 1.49
C VAL A 86 -2.13 -5.79 2.77
N VAL A 87 -2.47 -6.39 3.90
CA VAL A 87 -2.25 -5.83 5.23
C VAL A 87 -1.07 -6.55 5.89
N GLY A 88 -0.09 -5.82 6.41
CA GLY A 88 1.08 -6.42 7.07
C GLY A 88 1.74 -5.50 8.07
N SER A 89 2.88 -5.92 8.60
CA SER A 89 3.77 -5.01 9.33
C SER A 89 4.85 -4.48 8.40
N GLY A 90 5.45 -3.36 8.74
CA GLY A 90 6.74 -2.92 8.22
C GLY A 90 7.71 -2.59 9.36
N THR A 91 8.89 -2.11 9.02
CA THR A 91 9.88 -1.64 9.99
C THR A 91 10.37 -0.25 9.64
N TRP A 92 10.28 0.69 10.56
CA TRP A 92 10.93 1.99 10.47
C TRP A 92 12.12 2.08 11.43
N ILE A 93 12.97 3.09 11.26
CA ILE A 93 14.17 3.28 12.08
C ILE A 93 14.04 4.60 12.84
N ASP A 94 14.17 4.55 14.16
CA ASP A 94 14.05 5.74 15.00
C ASP A 94 15.33 6.58 15.04
N ALA A 95 15.28 7.72 15.73
CA ALA A 95 16.41 8.63 15.84
C ALA A 95 17.67 7.99 16.46
N ALA A 96 17.53 6.91 17.25
CA ALA A 96 18.65 6.18 17.83
C ALA A 96 19.23 5.13 16.87
N GLY A 97 18.63 4.93 15.69
CA GLY A 97 19.01 3.86 14.75
C GLY A 97 18.32 2.53 15.04
N GLU A 98 17.37 2.49 15.98
CA GLU A 98 16.70 1.26 16.39
C GLU A 98 15.52 0.94 15.46
N LYS A 99 15.40 -0.34 15.11
CA LYS A 99 14.32 -0.84 14.26
C LYS A 99 13.02 -0.96 15.05
N ARG A 100 11.97 -0.28 14.59
CA ARG A 100 10.62 -0.31 15.16
C ARG A 100 9.67 -1.01 14.21
N ARG A 101 8.98 -2.04 14.70
CA ARG A 101 7.97 -2.75 13.92
C ARG A 101 6.65 -2.00 14.04
N GLU A 102 6.01 -1.72 12.91
CA GLU A 102 4.75 -1.00 12.84
C GLU A 102 3.73 -1.80 12.02
N HIS A 103 2.48 -1.86 12.47
CA HIS A 103 1.40 -2.46 11.70
C HIS A 103 0.88 -1.43 10.69
N ARG A 104 0.63 -1.84 9.45
CA ARG A 104 0.19 -0.92 8.38
C ARG A 104 1.16 0.27 8.24
N LEU A 105 2.46 -0.05 8.24
CA LEU A 105 3.49 0.94 7.89
C LEU A 105 3.26 1.47 6.47
N VAL A 106 2.86 0.57 5.57
CA VAL A 106 2.36 0.85 4.23
C VAL A 106 1.12 -0.01 3.97
N GLU A 107 0.30 0.42 3.02
CA GLU A 107 -0.83 -0.37 2.50
C GLU A 107 -0.69 -0.53 1.00
N LEU A 108 -0.76 -1.77 0.54
CA LEU A 108 -0.74 -2.11 -0.86
C LEU A 108 -2.13 -2.57 -1.29
N THR A 109 -2.78 -1.80 -2.14
CA THR A 109 -4.07 -2.14 -2.75
C THR A 109 -3.84 -2.55 -4.20
N VAL A 110 -4.44 -3.66 -4.64
CA VAL A 110 -4.42 -4.11 -6.03
C VAL A 110 -5.82 -4.45 -6.48
N ALA A 111 -6.28 -3.86 -7.57
CA ALA A 111 -7.60 -4.10 -8.16
C ALA A 111 -7.48 -4.96 -9.42
N PRO A 112 -8.27 -6.03 -9.57
CA PRO A 112 -8.23 -6.92 -10.73
C PRO A 112 -8.97 -6.40 -11.98
N ASP A 113 -9.57 -5.20 -11.90
CA ASP A 113 -10.55 -4.68 -12.86
C ASP A 113 -10.01 -4.44 -14.28
N ALA A 114 -10.94 -4.24 -15.22
CA ALA A 114 -10.66 -3.90 -16.62
C ALA A 114 -10.60 -2.37 -16.81
N PRO A 115 -9.75 -1.83 -17.71
CA PRO A 115 -9.03 -2.53 -18.78
C PRO A 115 -7.70 -3.19 -18.36
N GLY A 116 -7.30 -3.10 -17.09
CA GLY A 116 -6.09 -3.75 -16.59
C GLY A 116 -5.91 -3.53 -15.09
N ILE A 117 -4.96 -4.26 -14.50
CA ILE A 117 -4.70 -4.22 -13.06
C ILE A 117 -4.28 -2.80 -12.65
N TRP A 118 -4.94 -2.28 -11.62
CA TRP A 118 -4.55 -1.07 -10.90
C TRP A 118 -3.87 -1.45 -9.59
N ALA A 119 -2.87 -0.68 -9.17
CA ALA A 119 -2.23 -0.86 -7.87
C ALA A 119 -1.93 0.50 -7.23
N GLU A 120 -2.08 0.57 -5.92
CA GLU A 120 -1.86 1.76 -5.11
C GLU A 120 -1.01 1.39 -3.89
N LEU A 121 -0.03 2.23 -3.57
CA LEU A 121 0.72 2.16 -2.32
C LEU A 121 0.45 3.42 -1.49
N ALA A 122 -0.14 3.24 -0.32
CA ALA A 122 -0.39 4.32 0.64
C ALA A 122 0.55 4.23 1.84
N VAL A 123 0.93 5.40 2.37
CA VAL A 123 1.74 5.56 3.59
C VAL A 123 1.04 6.54 4.53
N PHE A 124 1.06 6.25 5.84
CA PHE A 124 0.26 6.98 6.84
C PHE A 124 1.09 7.56 7.99
N HIS A 125 2.43 7.49 7.90
CA HIS A 125 3.33 7.85 8.99
C HIS A 125 4.17 9.06 8.61
N ASP A 126 4.43 9.93 9.59
CA ASP A 126 5.22 11.16 9.42
C ASP A 126 6.73 10.90 9.26
N ILE A 127 7.18 9.69 9.59
CA ILE A 127 8.58 9.23 9.49
C ILE A 127 9.22 9.37 8.10
N TRP A 128 8.41 9.53 7.05
CA TRP A 128 8.86 9.64 5.66
C TRP A 128 9.20 11.08 5.27
N GLY A 129 8.79 12.06 6.06
CA GLY A 129 8.99 13.48 5.81
C GLY A 129 9.85 14.16 6.88
N PRO A 130 10.12 15.47 6.74
CA PRO A 130 11.03 16.20 7.63
C PRO A 130 10.42 16.59 8.99
N PHE A 131 9.09 16.55 9.14
CA PHE A 131 8.36 16.97 10.35
C PHE A 131 7.40 15.91 10.85
N ASP A 132 7.19 15.87 12.16
CA ASP A 132 6.24 14.97 12.80
C ASP A 132 4.84 15.58 12.70
N PHE A 133 3.80 14.83 13.08
CA PHE A 133 2.44 15.38 13.04
C PHE A 133 2.20 16.56 14.01
N ARG A 134 3.15 16.93 14.89
CA ARG A 134 3.11 18.14 15.73
C ARG A 134 3.88 19.31 15.10
N GLY A 135 4.31 19.16 13.85
CA GLY A 135 5.13 20.12 13.13
C GLY A 135 6.56 20.26 13.67
N LEU A 136 7.04 19.34 14.51
CA LEU A 136 8.41 19.35 15.02
C LEU A 136 9.35 18.65 14.03
N PRO A 137 10.51 19.26 13.70
CA PRO A 137 11.46 18.64 12.79
C PRO A 137 12.06 17.36 13.39
N HIS A 138 12.18 16.30 12.59
CA HIS A 138 12.84 15.04 12.97
C HIS A 138 13.84 14.55 11.90
N PRO A 139 14.84 15.37 11.52
CA PRO A 139 15.74 15.07 10.40
C PRO A 139 16.48 13.73 10.53
N ASP A 140 16.75 13.27 11.76
CA ASP A 140 17.39 11.98 12.00
C ASP A 140 16.49 10.78 11.64
N ILE A 141 15.17 10.90 11.82
CA ILE A 141 14.21 9.85 11.42
C ILE A 141 13.99 9.93 9.91
N GLU A 142 13.76 11.12 9.33
CA GLU A 142 13.61 11.30 7.88
C GLU A 142 14.78 10.69 7.11
N LYS A 143 16.02 11.05 7.50
CA LYS A 143 17.25 10.59 6.85
C LYS A 143 17.38 9.07 6.80
N GLN A 144 16.78 8.37 7.76
CA GLN A 144 16.85 6.91 7.85
C GLN A 144 15.71 6.20 7.10
N ASN A 145 14.58 6.87 6.89
CA ASN A 145 13.36 6.23 6.36
C ASN A 145 12.99 6.74 4.96
N ALA A 146 13.08 8.04 4.68
CA ALA A 146 12.71 8.60 3.38
C ALA A 146 13.47 7.95 2.20
N PRO A 147 14.79 7.71 2.28
CA PRO A 147 15.50 7.01 1.19
C PRO A 147 15.03 5.58 0.95
N ARG A 148 14.52 4.90 1.99
CA ARG A 148 13.98 3.53 1.86
C ARG A 148 12.64 3.52 1.15
N LEU A 149 11.77 4.48 1.45
CA LEU A 149 10.53 4.66 0.69
C LEU A 149 10.85 4.95 -0.79
N ALA A 150 11.78 5.86 -1.04
CA ALA A 150 12.17 6.21 -2.40
C ALA A 150 12.72 5.00 -3.18
N ALA A 151 13.62 4.22 -2.58
CA ALA A 151 14.18 3.02 -3.20
C ALA A 151 13.12 1.94 -3.45
N ALA A 152 12.14 1.79 -2.56
CA ALA A 152 11.03 0.87 -2.73
C ALA A 152 10.12 1.29 -3.90
N LEU A 153 9.75 2.56 -3.99
CA LEU A 153 8.94 3.07 -5.11
C LEU A 153 9.66 2.94 -6.45
N GLN A 154 10.97 3.22 -6.50
CA GLN A 154 11.79 2.99 -7.71
C GLN A 154 11.85 1.50 -8.11
N SER A 155 11.89 0.61 -7.11
CA SER A 155 11.86 -0.84 -7.34
C SER A 155 10.49 -1.26 -7.89
N LEU A 156 9.40 -0.66 -7.43
CA LEU A 156 8.06 -0.88 -7.97
C LEU A 156 7.92 -0.34 -9.41
N ASP A 157 8.43 0.85 -9.69
CA ASP A 157 8.45 1.43 -11.04
C ASP A 157 9.17 0.48 -12.03
N ALA A 158 10.35 0.00 -11.65
CA ALA A 158 11.12 -0.94 -12.46
C ALA A 158 10.40 -2.29 -12.64
N LEU A 159 9.70 -2.75 -11.59
CA LEU A 159 8.97 -4.03 -11.58
C LEU A 159 7.71 -3.99 -12.46
N LEU A 160 7.02 -2.86 -12.48
CA LEU A 160 5.79 -2.62 -13.24
C LEU A 160 6.08 -2.05 -14.64
N GLY A 161 7.28 -1.52 -14.89
CA GLY A 161 7.67 -0.93 -16.16
C GLY A 161 7.04 0.44 -16.43
N VAL A 162 6.47 1.08 -15.41
CA VAL A 162 5.82 2.39 -15.47
C VAL A 162 6.08 3.14 -14.18
N SER A 163 6.24 4.46 -14.25
CA SER A 163 6.34 5.28 -13.05
C SER A 163 4.97 5.46 -12.40
N ALA A 164 4.92 5.33 -11.08
CA ALA A 164 3.72 5.64 -10.32
C ALA A 164 3.30 7.10 -10.52
N GLU A 165 2.00 7.32 -10.65
CA GLU A 165 1.41 8.65 -10.60
C GLU A 165 1.14 9.03 -9.13
N PRO A 166 1.45 10.26 -8.69
CA PRO A 166 1.08 10.72 -7.36
C PRO A 166 -0.43 10.65 -7.15
N GLY A 167 -0.87 10.08 -6.04
CA GLY A 167 -2.26 10.12 -5.61
C GLY A 167 -2.70 11.53 -5.19
N ASP A 168 -3.99 11.68 -4.91
CA ASP A 168 -4.56 12.95 -4.48
C ASP A 168 -3.93 13.44 -3.16
N PRO A 169 -3.68 14.76 -3.00
CA PRO A 169 -3.27 15.33 -1.73
C PRO A 169 -4.24 15.00 -0.59
N THR A 170 -3.70 14.64 0.56
CA THR A 170 -4.46 14.51 1.81
C THR A 170 -4.10 15.64 2.77
N TYR A 171 -4.87 15.78 3.85
CA TYR A 171 -4.52 16.69 4.94
C TYR A 171 -3.15 16.38 5.57
N PHE A 172 -2.71 15.11 5.50
CA PHE A 172 -1.47 14.65 6.11
C PHE A 172 -0.25 14.76 5.21
N GLY A 173 -0.45 14.96 3.90
CA GLY A 173 0.66 15.05 2.96
C GLY A 173 0.25 14.95 1.51
N THR A 174 1.20 15.32 0.65
CA THR A 174 1.09 15.20 -0.81
C THR A 174 2.22 14.30 -1.30
N ALA A 175 1.91 13.30 -2.13
CA ALA A 175 2.94 12.49 -2.79
C ALA A 175 3.65 13.35 -3.85
N GLU A 176 4.99 13.26 -3.91
CA GLU A 176 5.79 13.94 -4.93
C GLU A 176 7.00 13.08 -5.29
N GLY A 177 7.11 12.74 -6.58
CA GLY A 177 8.15 11.82 -7.06
C GLY A 177 8.11 10.49 -6.31
N HIS A 178 9.22 10.13 -5.66
CA HIS A 178 9.35 8.91 -4.87
C HIS A 178 9.32 9.19 -3.35
N GLY A 179 8.56 10.19 -2.91
CA GLY A 179 8.47 10.54 -1.49
C GLY A 179 7.26 11.42 -1.16
N ILE A 180 7.34 12.10 -0.02
CA ILE A 180 6.35 13.07 0.42
C ILE A 180 6.88 14.47 0.16
N LYS A 181 6.06 15.32 -0.46
CA LYS A 181 6.36 16.72 -0.65
C LYS A 181 6.62 17.39 0.71
N PRO A 182 7.72 18.14 0.87
CA PRO A 182 7.95 18.93 2.08
C PRO A 182 6.78 19.91 2.33
N PRO A 183 6.29 20.02 3.57
CA PRO A 183 5.21 20.95 3.88
C PRO A 183 5.71 22.40 3.84
N GLU A 184 4.77 23.34 3.82
CA GLU A 184 5.09 24.75 4.08
C GLU A 184 5.62 24.91 5.51
N VAL A 185 6.73 25.62 5.66
CA VAL A 185 7.41 25.81 6.95
C VAL A 185 7.20 27.23 7.43
N ILE A 186 6.65 27.38 8.63
CA ILE A 186 6.42 28.67 9.29
C ILE A 186 7.19 28.66 10.61
N ASP A 187 8.06 29.64 10.80
CA ASP A 187 8.90 29.77 12.01
C ASP A 187 9.70 28.49 12.36
N GLY A 188 10.17 27.77 11.34
CA GLY A 188 10.94 26.53 11.51
C GLY A 188 10.11 25.31 11.90
N ARG A 189 8.78 25.39 11.81
CA ARG A 189 7.86 24.30 12.11
C ARG A 189 7.02 23.93 10.89
N GLY A 190 6.72 22.65 10.77
CA GLY A 190 5.67 22.16 9.87
C GLY A 190 4.27 22.41 10.46
N PRO A 191 3.21 22.04 9.73
CA PRO A 191 1.85 22.11 10.25
C PRO A 191 1.67 21.16 11.45
N ASP A 192 0.93 21.62 12.46
CA ASP A 192 0.43 20.76 13.53
C ASP A 192 -0.87 20.12 13.04
N LEU A 193 -0.87 18.80 12.91
CA LEU A 193 -1.94 17.96 12.38
C LEU A 193 -2.56 17.07 13.46
N THR A 194 -2.23 17.31 14.74
CA THR A 194 -2.68 16.46 15.85
C THR A 194 -4.17 16.54 16.15
N ASP A 195 -4.85 17.57 15.67
CA ASP A 195 -6.31 17.71 15.76
C ASP A 195 -7.08 16.80 14.79
N LEU A 196 -6.37 16.17 13.83
CA LEU A 196 -6.94 15.28 12.82
C LEU A 196 -6.64 13.78 13.06
N LEU A 197 -5.93 13.45 14.15
CA LEU A 197 -5.51 12.08 14.50
C LEU A 197 -6.52 11.31 15.35
#